data_AF-A0A6A7LIT3-F1
#
_entry.id   AF-A0A6A7LIT3-F1
#
_cell.length_a   1.000
_cell.length_b   1.000
_cell.length_c   1.000
_cell.angle_alpha   90.00
_cell.angle_beta   90.00
_cell.angle_gamma   90.00
#
_symmetry.space_group_name_H-M   'P 1'
#
loop_
_entity.id
_entity.type
_entity.pdbx_description
1 polymer ?
#
loop_
_entity_poly.entity_id
_entity_poly.type
_entity_poly.pdbx_seq_one_letter_code
_entity_poly.pdbx_strand_id
1 'polypeptide(L)'
;MSQPNGMFSCKLGNSEARCSAPGCICIQYGSNENECDCRCIRDIYKTTPDNSREVSEIDEFIDKAKQNIDTAIFTINMAEMPLSEVADFLQMFVSEIEVPESIKSKTVSLSADMQTMKEIIHDLGLEMDQINK
;
A
#
# COMPACT_ATOMS: atom_id res chain seq x y z
N MET A 1 -11.19 -2.81 21.98
CA MET A 1 -10.96 -4.20 21.58
C MET A 1 -9.63 -4.23 20.85
N SER A 2 -8.56 -4.58 21.56
CA SER A 2 -7.22 -4.63 20.98
C SER A 2 -7.05 -6.02 20.36
N GLN A 3 -6.65 -6.13 19.09
CA GLN A 3 -6.15 -7.39 18.53
C GLN A 3 -4.61 -7.41 18.64
N PRO A 4 -4.02 -7.95 19.72
CA PRO A 4 -2.61 -8.28 19.73
C PRO A 4 -2.45 -9.67 19.07
N ASN A 5 -1.69 -9.75 17.97
CA ASN A 5 -1.49 -10.92 17.08
C ASN A 5 -2.50 -11.09 15.92
N GLY A 6 -2.83 -9.99 15.23
CA GLY A 6 -3.55 -10.07 13.97
C GLY A 6 -2.64 -10.51 12.83
N MET A 7 -2.88 -11.68 12.26
CA MET A 7 -2.32 -12.06 10.96
C MET A 7 -3.14 -11.34 9.88
N PHE A 8 -2.50 -10.44 9.15
CA PHE A 8 -3.10 -9.69 8.05
C PHE A 8 -3.07 -10.56 6.81
N SER A 9 -4.22 -10.69 6.14
CA SER A 9 -4.33 -11.46 4.90
C SER A 9 -4.76 -10.54 3.77
N CYS A 10 -4.05 -10.62 2.66
CA CYS A 10 -4.36 -9.94 1.42
C CYS A 10 -4.37 -11.00 0.34
N LYS A 11 -5.41 -10.99 -0.48
CA LYS A 11 -5.57 -11.94 -1.58
C LYS A 11 -6.07 -11.19 -2.79
N LEU A 12 -5.44 -11.43 -3.93
CA LEU A 12 -5.86 -10.87 -5.20
C LEU A 12 -5.47 -11.86 -6.31
N GLY A 13 -6.45 -12.25 -7.13
CA GLY A 13 -6.30 -13.35 -8.09
C GLY A 13 -5.82 -14.65 -7.40
N ASN A 14 -4.72 -15.20 -7.91
CA ASN A 14 -4.08 -16.41 -7.38
C ASN A 14 -2.99 -16.13 -6.34
N SER A 15 -2.74 -14.86 -6.02
CA SER A 15 -1.70 -14.45 -5.06
C SER A 15 -2.30 -14.18 -3.68
N GLU A 16 -1.63 -14.64 -2.63
CA GLU A 16 -2.02 -14.43 -1.23
C GLU A 16 -0.79 -14.11 -0.39
N ALA A 17 -0.87 -13.07 0.44
CA ALA A 17 0.11 -12.78 1.48
C ALA A 17 -0.54 -12.85 2.86
N ARG A 18 0.14 -13.53 3.78
CA ARG A 18 -0.24 -13.59 5.20
C ARG A 18 0.91 -13.04 6.04
N CYS A 19 0.67 -11.89 6.64
CA CYS A 19 1.71 -11.06 7.24
C CYS A 19 1.40 -10.75 8.70
N SER A 20 2.44 -10.49 9.48
CA SER A 20 2.29 -9.81 10.76
C SER A 20 2.16 -8.29 10.53
N ALA A 21 1.94 -7.54 11.61
CA ALA A 21 1.99 -6.08 11.55
C ALA A 21 3.27 -5.56 10.83
N PRO A 22 3.18 -4.47 10.06
CA PRO A 22 2.06 -3.54 9.99
C PRO A 22 0.93 -3.94 9.03
N GLY A 23 1.11 -4.98 8.20
CA GLY A 23 0.06 -5.41 7.27
C GLY A 23 0.58 -6.11 6.03
N CYS A 24 -0.31 -6.26 5.07
CA CYS A 24 -0.03 -6.81 3.74
C CYS A 24 -0.58 -5.91 2.64
N ILE A 25 -0.06 -6.10 1.43
CA ILE A 25 -0.53 -5.46 0.20
C ILE A 25 -0.46 -6.48 -0.94
N CYS A 26 -1.51 -6.51 -1.76
CA CYS A 26 -1.52 -7.19 -3.06
C CYS A 26 -1.84 -6.19 -4.15
N ILE A 27 -1.18 -6.32 -5.29
CA ILE A 27 -1.34 -5.43 -6.44
C ILE A 27 -1.54 -6.29 -7.68
N GLN A 28 -2.61 -6.02 -8.42
CA GLN A 28 -2.80 -6.51 -9.77
C GLN A 28 -2.43 -5.36 -10.71
N TYR A 29 -1.33 -5.51 -11.44
CA TYR A 29 -0.73 -4.43 -12.22
C TYR A 29 -1.48 -4.09 -13.51
N GLY A 30 -2.44 -4.89 -13.95
CA GLY A 30 -3.19 -4.63 -15.17
C GLY A 30 -4.46 -5.47 -15.28
N SER A 31 -5.08 -5.48 -16.46
CA SER A 31 -6.33 -6.21 -16.69
C SER A 31 -6.23 -7.73 -16.57
N ASN A 32 -5.01 -8.27 -16.48
CA ASN A 32 -4.74 -9.69 -16.36
C ASN A 32 -4.62 -10.08 -14.88
N GLU A 33 -5.51 -10.97 -14.43
CA GLU A 33 -5.53 -11.52 -13.06
C GLU A 33 -4.25 -12.30 -12.68
N ASN A 34 -3.43 -12.67 -13.68
CA ASN A 34 -2.15 -13.35 -13.45
C ASN A 34 -0.99 -12.39 -13.20
N GLU A 35 -1.16 -11.10 -13.46
CA GLU A 35 -0.13 -10.08 -13.19
C GLU A 35 -0.35 -9.50 -11.79
N CYS A 36 -0.29 -10.37 -10.79
CA CYS A 36 -0.55 -10.02 -9.41
C CYS A 36 0.62 -10.43 -8.50
N ASP A 37 1.06 -9.52 -7.64
CA ASP A 37 2.08 -9.76 -6.62
C ASP A 37 1.56 -9.33 -5.25
N CYS A 38 1.97 -10.03 -4.19
CA CYS A 38 1.54 -9.79 -2.81
C CYS A 38 2.75 -9.78 -1.88
N ARG A 39 2.84 -8.76 -1.02
CA ARG A 39 3.98 -8.56 -0.11
C ARG A 39 3.53 -8.18 1.29
N CYS A 40 4.39 -8.47 2.26
CA CYS A 40 4.25 -7.93 3.60
C CYS A 40 4.81 -6.52 3.64
N ILE A 41 4.05 -5.60 4.22
CA ILE A 41 4.41 -4.17 4.26
C ILE A 41 5.71 -3.96 5.06
N ARG A 42 5.97 -4.80 6.05
CA ARG A 42 7.24 -4.77 6.79
C ARG A 42 8.45 -4.96 5.87
N ASP A 43 8.34 -5.74 4.81
CA ASP A 43 9.46 -5.98 3.90
C ASP A 43 9.67 -4.76 3.00
N ILE A 44 8.60 -4.06 2.63
CA ILE A 44 8.68 -2.77 1.92
C ILE A 44 9.45 -1.73 2.74
N TYR A 45 9.20 -1.64 4.06
CA TYR A 45 9.95 -0.72 4.93
C TYR A 45 11.39 -1.14 5.22
N LYS A 46 11.78 -2.40 4.97
CA LYS A 46 13.13 -2.91 5.25
C LYS A 46 14.16 -2.57 4.17
N THR A 47 13.82 -1.77 3.16
CA THR A 47 14.75 -1.31 2.12
C THR A 47 15.81 -0.36 2.70
N THR A 48 16.69 -0.88 3.55
CA THR A 48 18.01 -0.30 3.83
C THR A 48 18.87 -0.42 2.58
N PRO A 49 19.75 0.56 2.28
CA PRO A 49 20.55 0.61 1.06
C PRO A 49 21.74 -0.38 1.07
N ASP A 50 21.48 -1.63 1.40
CA ASP A 50 22.40 -2.73 1.13
C ASP A 50 21.95 -3.39 -0.18
N ASN A 51 22.88 -3.52 -1.14
CA ASN A 51 22.69 -4.09 -2.49
C ASN A 51 22.35 -5.59 -2.47
N SER A 52 21.41 -6.00 -1.63
CA SER A 52 20.89 -7.34 -1.53
C SER A 52 19.82 -7.57 -2.59
N ARG A 53 19.72 -8.81 -3.08
CA ARG A 53 18.74 -9.22 -4.09
C ARG A 53 17.29 -8.94 -3.66
N GLU A 54 17.01 -9.02 -2.36
CA GLU A 54 15.68 -8.73 -1.80
C GLU A 54 15.26 -7.26 -1.99
N VAL A 55 16.20 -6.32 -1.86
CA VAL A 55 15.93 -4.89 -2.11
C VAL A 55 15.54 -4.67 -3.57
N SER A 56 16.24 -5.31 -4.52
CA SER A 56 15.91 -5.21 -5.95
C SER A 56 14.53 -5.78 -6.29
N GLU A 57 14.08 -6.85 -5.63
CA GLU A 57 12.74 -7.40 -5.85
C GLU A 57 11.63 -6.49 -5.30
N ILE A 58 11.89 -5.80 -4.18
CA ILE A 58 10.95 -4.83 -3.60
C ILE A 58 10.89 -3.56 -4.46
N ASP A 59 12.04 -3.06 -4.93
CA ASP A 59 12.08 -1.91 -5.85
C ASP A 59 11.29 -2.23 -7.13
N GLU A 60 11.49 -3.41 -7.73
CA GLU A 60 10.72 -3.83 -8.91
C GLU A 60 9.21 -3.92 -8.63
N PHE A 61 8.82 -4.41 -7.45
CA PHE A 61 7.42 -4.45 -7.02
C PHE A 61 6.79 -3.04 -6.97
N ILE A 62 7.52 -2.07 -6.40
CA ILE A 62 7.08 -0.67 -6.28
C ILE A 62 7.06 0.00 -7.66
N ASP A 63 8.11 -0.15 -8.46
CA ASP A 63 8.22 0.45 -9.79
C ASP A 63 7.11 -0.04 -10.73
N LYS A 64 6.79 -1.33 -10.72
CA LYS A 64 5.65 -1.87 -11.49
C LYS A 64 4.32 -1.30 -11.04
N ALA A 65 4.14 -1.12 -9.73
CA ALA A 65 2.92 -0.51 -9.19
C ALA A 65 2.78 0.94 -9.63
N LYS A 66 3.87 1.72 -9.59
CA LYS A 66 3.91 3.11 -10.07
C LYS A 66 3.58 3.21 -11.55
N GLN A 67 4.17 2.35 -12.37
CA GLN A 67 3.95 2.35 -13.83
C GLN A 67 2.49 2.08 -14.22
N ASN A 68 1.72 1.42 -13.34
CA ASN A 68 0.34 1.04 -13.61
C ASN A 68 -0.65 1.66 -12.62
N ILE A 69 -0.26 2.72 -11.92
CA ILE A 69 -0.98 3.22 -10.74
C ILE A 69 -2.44 3.62 -11.02
N ASP A 70 -2.73 4.09 -12.23
CA ASP A 70 -4.08 4.47 -12.68
C ASP A 70 -5.01 3.28 -12.90
N THR A 71 -4.46 2.10 -13.22
CA THR A 71 -5.23 0.90 -13.59
C THR A 71 -5.03 -0.26 -12.62
N ALA A 72 -4.06 -0.15 -11.71
CA ALA A 72 -3.74 -1.19 -10.76
C ALA A 72 -4.84 -1.32 -9.70
N ILE A 73 -5.14 -2.57 -9.36
CA ILE A 73 -6.09 -2.92 -8.32
C ILE A 73 -5.32 -3.35 -7.08
N PHE A 74 -5.66 -2.77 -5.94
CA PHE A 74 -4.99 -2.96 -4.68
C PHE A 74 -5.91 -3.67 -3.69
N THR A 75 -5.35 -4.65 -2.98
CA THR A 75 -5.93 -5.17 -1.74
C THR A 75 -4.93 -4.90 -0.62
N ILE A 76 -5.29 -4.05 0.33
CA ILE A 76 -4.42 -3.61 1.43
C ILE A 76 -5.13 -3.91 2.74
N ASN A 77 -4.40 -4.52 3.67
CA ASN A 77 -4.92 -4.76 5.01
C ASN A 77 -3.83 -4.41 6.02
N MET A 78 -4.04 -3.31 6.75
CA MET A 78 -3.08 -2.71 7.66
C MET A 78 -3.62 -2.62 9.08
N ALA A 79 -2.70 -2.67 10.05
CA ALA A 79 -2.98 -2.34 11.42
C ALA A 79 -3.44 -0.88 11.55
N GLU A 80 -4.16 -0.58 12.63
CA GLU A 80 -4.47 0.80 12.96
C GLU A 80 -3.17 1.59 13.20
N MET A 81 -2.98 2.67 12.46
CA MET A 81 -1.80 3.54 12.56
C MET A 81 -2.15 4.99 12.22
N PRO A 82 -1.29 5.97 12.55
CA PRO A 82 -1.54 7.38 12.22
C PRO A 82 -1.73 7.57 10.72
N LEU A 83 -2.68 8.43 10.33
CA LEU A 83 -2.94 8.75 8.93
C LEU A 83 -1.70 9.29 8.21
N SER A 84 -0.82 10.00 8.92
CA SER A 84 0.49 10.39 8.39
C SER A 84 1.31 9.19 7.92
N GLU A 85 1.40 8.13 8.72
CA GLU A 85 2.21 6.96 8.36
C GLU A 85 1.56 6.15 7.23
N VAL A 86 0.23 6.10 7.18
CA VAL A 86 -0.51 5.54 6.03
C VAL A 86 -0.22 6.36 4.77
N ALA A 87 -0.23 7.68 4.87
CA ALA A 87 0.09 8.54 3.73
C ALA A 87 1.54 8.38 3.27
N ASP A 88 2.51 8.32 4.19
CA ASP A 88 3.92 8.02 3.89
C ASP A 88 4.06 6.68 3.15
N PHE A 89 3.29 5.65 3.54
CA PHE A 89 3.24 4.37 2.84
C PHE A 89 2.68 4.51 1.41
N LEU A 90 1.54 5.19 1.26
CA LEU A 90 0.91 5.36 -0.05
C LEU A 90 1.77 6.23 -0.99
N GLN A 91 2.52 7.21 -0.46
CA GLN A 91 3.50 8.01 -1.21
C GLN A 91 4.66 7.18 -1.77
N MET A 92 4.84 5.93 -1.33
CA MET A 92 5.77 5.01 -2.01
C MET A 92 5.30 4.66 -3.42
N PHE A 93 3.99 4.79 -3.72
CA PHE A 93 3.37 4.38 -4.99
C PHE A 93 2.86 5.55 -5.83
N VAL A 94 2.45 6.65 -5.19
CA VAL A 94 1.96 7.85 -5.87
C VAL A 94 2.79 9.07 -5.52
N SER A 95 2.77 10.05 -6.40
CA SER A 95 3.29 11.38 -6.11
C SER A 95 2.48 12.06 -5.00
N GLU A 96 3.12 13.03 -4.36
CA GLU A 96 2.69 13.82 -3.19
C GLU A 96 1.21 13.70 -2.78
N ILE A 97 0.98 13.07 -1.63
CA ILE A 97 -0.33 13.02 -0.97
C ILE A 97 -0.36 14.11 0.09
N GLU A 98 -1.35 15.00 0.01
CA GLU A 98 -1.57 16.00 1.04
C GLU A 98 -2.41 15.43 2.17
N VAL A 99 -1.86 15.51 3.40
CA VAL A 99 -2.56 15.13 4.63
C VAL A 99 -2.94 16.40 5.37
N PRO A 100 -4.23 16.73 5.50
CA PRO A 100 -4.64 17.91 6.25
C PRO A 100 -4.15 17.85 7.69
N GLU A 101 -3.54 18.94 8.18
CA GLU A 101 -2.96 18.99 9.54
C GLU A 101 -3.97 18.61 10.63
N SER A 102 -5.25 18.92 10.40
CA SER A 102 -6.36 18.62 11.33
C SER A 102 -6.59 17.12 11.56
N ILE A 103 -6.21 16.26 10.61
CA ILE A 103 -6.43 14.81 10.68
C ILE A 103 -5.14 13.98 10.65
N LYS A 104 -3.97 14.63 10.56
CA LYS A 104 -2.67 13.94 10.44
C LYS A 104 -2.37 12.95 11.57
N SER A 105 -2.75 13.29 12.81
CA SER A 105 -2.57 12.43 13.99
C SER A 105 -3.73 11.46 14.24
N LYS A 106 -4.77 11.48 13.39
CA LYS A 106 -5.90 10.55 13.50
C LYS A 106 -5.41 9.14 13.18
N THR A 107 -5.68 8.19 14.06
CA THR A 107 -5.42 6.78 13.75
C THR A 107 -6.52 6.25 12.84
N VAL A 108 -6.10 5.52 11.80
CA VAL A 108 -6.99 4.90 10.81
C VAL A 108 -6.59 3.45 10.62
N SER A 109 -7.58 2.60 10.37
CA SER A 109 -7.35 1.24 9.88
C SER A 109 -7.57 1.24 8.36
N LEU A 110 -6.52 1.02 7.58
CA LEU A 110 -6.65 0.88 6.13
C LEU A 110 -6.98 -0.57 5.78
N SER A 111 -8.21 -0.78 5.31
CA SER A 111 -8.67 -2.06 4.77
C SER A 111 -9.32 -1.78 3.42
N ALA A 112 -8.56 -2.01 2.36
CA ALA A 112 -8.98 -1.82 0.98
C ALA A 112 -9.08 -3.18 0.30
N ASP A 113 -10.22 -3.49 -0.32
CA ASP A 113 -10.42 -4.74 -1.06
C ASP A 113 -10.72 -4.42 -2.51
N MET A 114 -9.81 -4.80 -3.40
CA MET A 114 -9.93 -4.59 -4.84
C MET A 114 -10.23 -3.14 -5.25
N GLN A 115 -9.52 -2.18 -4.67
CA GLN A 115 -9.70 -0.75 -4.94
C GLN A 115 -8.53 -0.18 -5.75
N THR A 116 -8.79 0.85 -6.55
CA THR A 116 -7.72 1.65 -7.15
C THR A 116 -7.06 2.55 -6.09
N MET A 117 -5.82 2.98 -6.34
CA MET A 117 -5.14 3.91 -5.45
C MET A 117 -5.92 5.20 -5.21
N LYS A 118 -6.60 5.70 -6.26
CA LYS A 118 -7.45 6.90 -6.17
C LYS A 118 -8.63 6.71 -5.23
N GLU A 119 -9.28 5.55 -5.27
CA GLU A 119 -10.37 5.22 -4.35
C GLU A 119 -9.87 5.12 -2.91
N ILE A 120 -8.71 4.48 -2.69
CA ILE A 120 -8.08 4.37 -1.36
C ILE A 120 -7.80 5.75 -0.77
N ILE A 121 -7.18 6.64 -1.54
CA ILE A 121 -6.84 7.99 -1.10
C ILE A 121 -8.12 8.79 -0.79
N HIS A 122 -9.13 8.70 -1.65
CA HIS A 122 -10.42 9.34 -1.43
C HIS A 122 -11.13 8.84 -0.16
N ASP A 123 -11.13 7.53 0.10
CA ASP A 123 -11.76 6.91 1.28
C ASP A 123 -11.05 7.31 2.58
N LEU A 124 -9.74 7.58 2.52
CA LEU A 124 -8.97 8.13 3.64
C LEU A 124 -9.20 9.63 3.86
N GLY A 125 -9.96 10.30 2.97
CA GLY A 125 -10.17 11.74 3.01
C GLY A 125 -8.89 12.53 2.73
N LEU A 126 -8.00 11.96 1.92
CA LEU A 126 -6.76 12.57 1.48
C LEU A 126 -6.92 13.16 0.08
N GLU A 127 -6.04 14.07 -0.28
CA GLU A 127 -6.01 14.68 -1.61
C GLU A 127 -4.71 14.30 -2.31
N MET A 128 -4.81 13.91 -3.59
CA MET A 128 -3.63 13.80 -4.44
C MET A 128 -3.35 15.18 -4.99
N ASP A 129 -2.14 15.71 -4.77
CA ASP A 129 -1.73 16.89 -5.51
C ASP A 129 -1.65 16.48 -6.99
N GLN A 130 -2.68 16.84 -7.76
CA GLN A 130 -2.57 16.73 -9.20
C GLN A 130 -1.49 17.73 -9.59
N ILE A 131 -0.27 17.24 -9.83
CA ILE A 131 0.73 18.00 -10.55
C ILE A 131 0.08 18.38 -11.87
N ASN A 132 -0.43 19.60 -11.93
CA ASN A 132 -0.88 20.23 -13.14
C ASN A 132 0.33 20.29 -14.08
N LYS A 133 0.24 19.51 -15.18
CA LYS A 133 1.07 19.51 -16.39
C LYS A 133 2.41 18.79 -16.37
#